data_AF-A0A4R1B4H5-F1
#
_entry.id   AF-A0A4R1B4H5-F1
#
_cell.length_a   1.000
_cell.length_b   1.000
_cell.length_c   1.000
_cell.angle_alpha   90.00
_cell.angle_beta   90.00
_cell.angle_gamma   90.00
#
_symmetry.space_group_name_H-M   'P 1'
#
loop_
_entity.id
_entity.type
_entity.pdbx_description
1 polymer ?
#
loop_
_entity_poly.entity_id
_entity_poly.type
_entity_poly.pdbx_seq_one_letter_code
_entity_poly.pdbx_strand_id
1 'polypeptide(L)'
;MINIDSVTSASHVLKPQSENKIQTKSPSEVQESFASVLKESINKVNELQIQSDKATEKLVNGENIDLHQVMIASQKASITMSATLEIRNKVIEAYQETMRMQV
;
A
#
# COMPACT_ATOMS: atom_id res chain seq x y z
N MET A 1 -6.55 9.96 71.39
CA MET A 1 -6.99 8.60 71.04
C MET A 1 -6.87 8.47 69.51
N ILE A 2 -6.01 7.54 69.06
CA ILE A 2 -5.88 6.90 67.73
C ILE A 2 -5.73 7.78 66.47
N ASN A 3 -4.55 7.62 65.85
CA ASN A 3 -4.15 7.91 64.47
C ASN A 3 -4.75 6.86 63.52
N ILE A 4 -5.22 7.23 62.31
CA ILE A 4 -5.02 6.42 61.10
C ILE A 4 -5.28 7.21 59.81
N ASP A 5 -4.31 7.13 58.91
CA ASP A 5 -4.44 7.08 57.45
C ASP A 5 -4.56 8.37 56.65
N SER A 6 -3.39 9.01 56.55
CA SER A 6 -2.75 9.41 55.29
C SER A 6 -2.97 8.43 54.10
N VAL A 7 -4.19 8.31 53.58
CA VAL A 7 -4.49 7.45 52.41
C VAL A 7 -5.44 8.06 51.36
N THR A 8 -5.60 9.38 51.32
CA THR A 8 -6.34 10.04 50.22
C THR A 8 -5.43 10.59 49.10
N SER A 9 -4.11 10.44 49.23
CA SER A 9 -3.15 10.90 48.20
C SER A 9 -2.74 9.82 47.17
N ALA A 10 -3.47 8.72 47.03
CA ALA A 10 -3.08 7.59 46.17
C ALA A 10 -4.09 7.22 45.06
N SER A 11 -4.97 8.13 44.62
CA SER A 11 -5.83 7.91 43.45
C SER A 11 -5.53 8.84 42.28
N HIS A 12 -4.29 9.34 42.19
CA HIS A 12 -3.80 10.05 41.01
C HIS A 12 -2.85 9.16 40.21
N VAL A 13 -3.36 8.03 39.74
CA VAL A 13 -2.65 7.18 38.79
C VAL A 13 -3.65 6.67 37.78
N LEU A 14 -3.23 6.67 36.51
CA LEU A 14 -3.96 6.21 35.32
C LEU A 14 -4.83 7.28 34.66
N LYS A 15 -4.17 8.32 34.15
CA LYS A 15 -4.55 8.82 32.82
C LYS A 15 -4.25 7.68 31.83
N PRO A 16 -5.22 7.10 31.11
CA PRO A 16 -4.87 6.34 29.92
C PRO A 16 -4.30 7.33 28.92
N GLN A 17 -2.98 7.43 28.89
CA GLN A 17 -2.25 8.06 27.82
C GLN A 17 -2.56 7.30 26.53
N SER A 18 -2.96 8.06 25.51
CA SER A 18 -3.15 7.60 24.14
C SER A 18 -4.09 6.40 23.98
N GLU A 19 -5.39 6.70 23.91
CA GLU A 19 -6.15 6.12 22.80
C GLU A 19 -5.43 6.50 21.51
N ASN A 20 -4.51 5.65 21.08
CA ASN A 20 -4.19 5.54 19.67
C ASN A 20 -5.49 5.06 19.04
N LYS A 21 -6.38 6.01 18.71
CA LYS A 21 -7.48 5.77 17.82
C LYS A 21 -6.82 5.23 16.56
N ILE A 22 -6.81 3.91 16.42
CA ILE A 22 -6.82 3.28 15.13
C ILE A 22 -8.06 3.88 14.50
N GLN A 23 -7.88 4.99 13.76
CA GLN A 23 -8.89 5.54 12.89
C GLN A 23 -9.12 4.41 11.89
N THR A 24 -10.10 3.58 12.19
CA THR A 24 -10.73 2.70 11.22
C THR A 24 -11.35 3.67 10.22
N LYS A 25 -10.54 4.03 9.22
CA LYS A 25 -10.99 4.84 8.09
C LYS A 25 -12.30 4.23 7.61
N SER A 26 -13.33 5.06 7.50
CA SER A 26 -14.62 4.63 6.97
C SER A 26 -14.39 3.94 5.61
N PRO A 27 -15.18 2.93 5.23
CA PRO A 27 -15.09 2.30 3.91
C PRO A 27 -15.02 3.33 2.77
N SER A 28 -15.69 4.47 2.91
CA SER A 28 -15.63 5.61 1.97
C SER A 28 -14.27 6.32 1.94
N GLU A 29 -13.60 6.52 3.09
CA GLU A 29 -12.27 7.12 3.17
C GLU A 29 -11.18 6.17 2.62
N VAL A 30 -11.37 4.86 2.78
CA VAL A 30 -10.50 3.84 2.14
C VAL A 30 -10.70 3.85 0.62
N GLN A 31 -11.93 4.01 0.15
CA GLN A 31 -12.25 4.06 -1.27
C GLN A 31 -11.70 5.33 -1.95
N GLU A 32 -11.78 6.50 -1.31
CA GLU A 32 -11.14 7.73 -1.79
C GLU A 32 -9.61 7.61 -1.80
N SER A 33 -9.02 7.04 -0.74
CA SER A 33 -7.59 6.78 -0.69
C SER A 33 -7.13 5.84 -1.81
N PHE A 34 -7.91 4.79 -2.10
CA PHE A 34 -7.62 3.87 -3.19
C PHE A 34 -7.77 4.54 -4.57
N ALA A 35 -8.81 5.34 -4.78
CA ALA A 35 -9.00 6.10 -6.01
C ALA A 35 -7.85 7.10 -6.27
N SER A 36 -7.35 7.75 -5.22
CA SER A 36 -6.18 8.63 -5.30
C SER A 36 -4.91 7.87 -5.69
N VAL A 37 -4.64 6.74 -5.02
CA VAL A 37 -3.48 5.88 -5.33
C VAL A 37 -3.56 5.32 -6.75
N LEU A 38 -4.75 4.95 -7.20
CA LEU A 38 -4.99 4.46 -8.56
C LEU A 38 -4.71 5.55 -9.60
N LYS A 39 -5.21 6.78 -9.37
CA LYS A 39 -4.95 7.93 -10.24
C LYS A 39 -3.47 8.26 -10.32
N GLU A 40 -2.77 8.22 -9.19
CA GLU A 40 -1.33 8.46 -9.13
C GLU A 40 -0.55 7.35 -9.85
N SER A 41 -0.97 6.10 -9.71
CA SER A 41 -0.39 4.97 -10.44
C SER A 41 -0.57 5.10 -11.96
N ILE A 42 -1.75 5.52 -12.44
CA ILE A 42 -2.00 5.78 -13.86
C ILE A 42 -1.08 6.90 -14.38
N ASN A 43 -0.94 7.99 -13.64
CA ASN A 43 -0.01 9.06 -13.99
C ASN A 43 1.43 8.56 -14.04
N LYS A 44 1.81 7.67 -13.11
CA LYS A 44 3.16 7.09 -13.07
C LYS A 44 3.44 6.20 -14.28
N VAL A 45 2.45 5.40 -14.71
CA VAL A 45 2.57 4.59 -15.93
C VAL A 45 2.76 5.49 -17.16
N ASN A 46 2.00 6.57 -17.28
CA ASN A 46 2.17 7.53 -18.38
C ASN A 46 3.58 8.15 -18.38
N GLU A 47 4.10 8.51 -17.21
CA GLU A 47 5.45 9.05 -17.07
C GLU A 47 6.53 8.02 -17.45
N LEU A 48 6.35 6.75 -17.07
CA LEU A 48 7.23 5.65 -17.46
C LEU A 48 7.17 5.35 -18.97
N GLN A 49 5.99 5.46 -19.59
CA GLN A 49 5.81 5.31 -21.04
C GLN A 49 6.66 6.34 -21.80
N ILE A 50 6.56 7.62 -21.40
CA ILE A 50 7.34 8.72 -22.00
C ILE A 50 8.84 8.48 -21.84
N GLN A 51 9.28 7.98 -20.68
CA GLN A 51 10.69 7.64 -20.47
C GLN A 51 11.14 6.45 -21.32
N SER A 52 10.28 5.44 -21.48
CA SER A 52 10.52 4.29 -22.35
C SER A 52 10.67 4.69 -23.81
N ASP A 53 9.82 5.61 -24.30
CA ASP A 53 9.90 6.12 -25.66
C ASP A 53 11.22 6.85 -25.90
N LYS A 54 11.65 7.68 -24.92
CA LYS A 54 12.97 8.33 -24.92
C LYS A 54 14.14 7.34 -24.88
N ALA A 55 14.03 6.28 -24.09
CA ALA A 55 15.05 5.24 -24.00
C ALA A 55 15.13 4.41 -25.30
N THR A 56 13.98 4.17 -25.93
CA THR A 56 13.88 3.48 -27.23
C THR A 56 14.50 4.33 -28.33
N GLU A 57 14.26 5.64 -28.33
CA GLU A 57 14.93 6.58 -29.23
C GLU A 57 16.46 6.52 -29.07
N LYS A 58 16.96 6.49 -27.83
CA LYS A 58 18.40 6.31 -27.53
C LYS A 58 18.94 4.93 -27.95
N LEU A 59 18.14 3.87 -27.82
CA LEU A 59 18.53 2.52 -28.23
C LEU A 59 18.64 2.39 -29.75
N VAL A 60 17.69 2.95 -30.50
CA VAL A 60 17.73 3.00 -31.97
C VAL A 60 18.95 3.80 -32.45
N ASN A 61 19.45 4.73 -31.63
CA ASN A 61 20.71 5.43 -31.84
C ASN A 61 21.97 4.60 -31.51
N GLY A 62 21.84 3.34 -31.07
CA GLY A 62 22.94 2.36 -30.98
C GLY A 62 23.63 2.22 -29.61
N GLU A 63 22.93 2.50 -28.51
CA GLU A 63 23.50 2.37 -27.16
C GLU A 63 23.56 0.90 -26.65
N ASN A 64 24.66 0.55 -25.95
CA ASN A 64 25.09 -0.80 -25.55
C ASN A 64 24.08 -1.54 -24.63
N ILE A 65 23.44 -2.62 -25.10
CA ILE A 65 22.65 -3.52 -24.23
C ILE A 65 23.19 -4.95 -24.31
N ASP A 66 23.41 -5.54 -23.14
CA ASP A 66 23.96 -6.88 -22.95
C ASP A 66 22.84 -7.95 -22.95
N LEU A 67 23.00 -9.01 -23.76
CA LEU A 67 21.99 -10.08 -23.96
C LEU A 67 21.53 -10.73 -22.64
N HIS A 68 22.42 -10.84 -21.66
CA HIS A 68 22.11 -11.39 -20.35
C HIS A 68 21.08 -10.56 -19.58
N GLN A 69 21.10 -9.23 -19.75
CA GLN A 69 20.14 -8.34 -19.09
C GLN A 69 18.72 -8.53 -19.64
N VAL A 70 18.60 -8.81 -20.94
CA VAL A 70 17.31 -9.08 -21.59
C VAL A 70 16.68 -10.37 -21.04
N MET A 71 17.47 -11.43 -20.86
CA MET A 71 16.97 -12.68 -20.27
C MET A 71 16.53 -12.50 -18.82
N ILE A 72 17.33 -11.80 -17.99
CA ILE A 72 16.98 -11.52 -16.60
C ILE A 72 15.70 -10.68 -16.52
N ALA A 73 15.58 -9.66 -17.36
CA ALA A 73 14.38 -8.83 -17.43
C ALA A 73 13.13 -9.65 -17.80
N SER A 74 13.25 -10.56 -18.77
CA SER A 74 12.16 -11.46 -19.18
C SER A 74 11.72 -12.42 -18.06
N GLN A 75 12.68 -13.02 -17.35
CA GLN A 75 12.39 -13.88 -16.19
C GLN A 75 11.68 -13.10 -15.08
N LYS A 76 12.17 -11.89 -14.79
CA LYS A 76 11.60 -11.01 -13.77
C LYS A 76 10.19 -10.57 -14.13
N ALA A 77 9.94 -10.25 -15.40
CA ALA A 77 8.63 -9.88 -15.91
C ALA A 77 7.62 -11.04 -15.75
N SER A 78 8.01 -12.26 -16.11
CA SER A 78 7.16 -13.45 -15.94
C SER A 78 6.75 -13.67 -14.47
N ILE A 79 7.71 -13.63 -13.54
CA ILE A 79 7.44 -13.83 -12.11
C ILE A 79 6.54 -12.70 -11.56
N THR A 80 6.83 -11.45 -11.94
CA THR A 80 6.06 -10.28 -11.52
C THR A 80 4.62 -10.32 -12.04
N MET A 81 4.43 -10.77 -13.28
CA MET A 81 3.11 -10.94 -13.89
C MET A 81 2.30 -11.98 -13.10
N SER A 82 2.88 -13.13 -12.80
CA SER A 82 2.23 -14.17 -11.99
C SER A 82 1.84 -13.64 -10.59
N ALA A 83 2.75 -12.93 -9.92
CA ALA A 83 2.45 -12.31 -8.63
C ALA A 83 1.33 -11.27 -8.71
N THR A 84 1.27 -10.51 -9.81
CA THR A 84 0.21 -9.52 -10.05
C THR A 84 -1.15 -10.19 -10.24
N LEU A 85 -1.21 -11.32 -10.93
CA LEU A 85 -2.44 -12.10 -11.10
C LEU A 85 -2.96 -12.62 -9.76
N GLU A 86 -2.08 -13.13 -8.90
CA GLU A 86 -2.45 -13.58 -7.55
C GLU A 86 -2.99 -12.43 -6.69
N ILE A 87 -2.32 -11.27 -6.70
CA ILE A 87 -2.79 -10.08 -5.99
C ILE A 87 -4.16 -9.64 -6.53
N ARG A 88 -4.35 -9.60 -7.85
CA ARG A 88 -5.63 -9.27 -8.47
C ARG A 88 -6.75 -10.19 -7.97
N ASN A 89 -6.50 -11.49 -7.96
CA ASN A 89 -7.49 -12.47 -7.49
C ASN A 89 -7.85 -12.22 -6.02
N LYS A 90 -6.87 -11.98 -5.15
CA LYS A 90 -7.11 -11.68 -3.72
C LYS A 90 -7.86 -10.37 -3.47
N VAL A 91 -7.62 -9.35 -4.28
CA VAL A 91 -8.38 -8.09 -4.19
C VAL A 91 -9.84 -8.29 -4.60
N ILE A 92 -10.10 -9.09 -5.64
CA ILE A 92 -11.48 -9.42 -6.05
C ILE A 92 -12.19 -10.22 -4.95
N GLU A 93 -11.53 -11.22 -4.38
CA GLU A 93 -12.05 -11.99 -3.24
C GLU A 93 -12.40 -11.08 -2.05
N ALA A 94 -11.49 -10.19 -1.67
CA ALA A 94 -11.70 -9.26 -0.55
C ALA A 94 -12.87 -8.29 -0.78
N TYR A 95 -13.06 -7.84 -2.03
CA TYR A 95 -14.21 -7.02 -2.42
C TYR A 95 -15.52 -7.81 -2.31
N GLN A 96 -15.54 -9.05 -2.81
CA GLN A 96 -16.72 -9.92 -2.72
C GLN A 96 -17.08 -10.25 -1.26
N GLU A 97 -16.09 -10.52 -0.41
CA GLU A 97 -16.30 -10.82 1.00
C GLU A 97 -16.86 -9.61 1.77
N THR A 98 -16.33 -8.42 1.51
CA THR A 98 -16.83 -7.17 2.12
C THR A 98 -18.31 -6.92 1.76
N MET A 99 -18.69 -7.19 0.50
CA MET A 99 -20.08 -7.08 0.06
C MET A 99 -20.99 -8.13 0.71
N ARG A 100 -20.49 -9.34 0.96
CA ARG A 100 -21.24 -10.40 1.65
C ARG A 100 -21.45 -10.14 3.13
N MET A 101 -20.54 -9.41 3.79
CA MET A 101 -20.71 -9.02 5.19
C MET A 101 -21.75 -7.91 5.41
N GLN A 102 -22.14 -7.19 4.36
CA GLN A 102 -23.00 -5.99 4.44
C GLN A 102 -24.48 -6.26 4.08
N VAL A 103 -24.83 -7.49 3.69
CA VAL A 103 -26.23 -7.90 3.41
C VAL A 103 -26.88 -8.62 4.59
#